data_AF-A0A5J4TNH6-F1
#
_entry.id   AF-A0A5J4TNH6-F1
#
_cell.length_a   1.000
_cell.length_b   1.000
_cell.length_c   1.000
_cell.angle_alpha   90.00
_cell.angle_beta   90.00
_cell.angle_gamma   90.00
#
_symmetry.space_group_name_H-M   'P 1'
#
loop_
_entity.id
_entity.type
_entity.pdbx_description
1 polymer ?
#
loop_
_entity_poly.entity_id
_entity_poly.type
_entity_poly.pdbx_seq_one_letter_code
_entity_poly.pdbx_strand_id
1 'polypeptide(L)'
;NNRKARNLDPDYSIPRSQNKIADALSRLSIVKDQKLKEKIFQQTCLKMNLKPTIDLFSQNFNNLLPRFMSTIRGHGEIAIDAFNQTWKKEPPWIHTPIPLLPDVLKKS
;
A
#
# COMPACT_ATOMS: atom_id res chain seq x y z
N ASN A 1 -9.91 28.11 -32.22
CA ASN A 1 -9.99 28.08 -30.75
C ASN A 1 -8.90 27.15 -30.23
N ASN A 2 -7.99 27.68 -29.42
CA ASN A 2 -6.60 27.27 -29.31
C ASN A 2 -6.39 26.01 -28.45
N ARG A 3 -5.83 24.95 -29.04
CA ARG A 3 -5.00 24.00 -28.28
C ARG A 3 -3.55 24.27 -28.63
N LYS A 4 -2.91 25.18 -27.86
CA LYS A 4 -1.45 25.28 -27.85
C LYS A 4 -0.93 23.94 -27.35
N ALA A 5 -0.39 23.13 -28.26
CA ALA A 5 0.53 22.07 -27.88
C ALA A 5 1.64 22.74 -27.07
N ARG A 6 1.84 22.28 -25.83
CA ARG A 6 2.98 22.70 -25.04
C ARG A 6 4.20 22.17 -25.79
N ASN A 7 4.96 23.07 -26.41
CA ASN A 7 6.27 22.78 -26.98
C ASN A 7 7.17 22.35 -25.82
N LEU A 8 7.24 21.04 -25.58
CA LEU A 8 8.31 20.45 -24.78
C LEU A 8 9.44 20.18 -25.76
N ASP A 9 10.63 20.68 -25.46
CA ASP A 9 11.84 20.38 -26.23
C ASP A 9 11.97 18.86 -26.42
N PRO A 10 12.16 18.36 -27.65
CA PRO A 10 12.26 16.92 -27.91
C PRO A 10 13.48 16.27 -27.22
N ASP A 11 14.43 17.08 -26.74
CA ASP A 11 15.63 16.67 -26.02
C ASP A 11 15.46 16.66 -24.48
N TYR A 12 14.28 17.01 -23.96
CA TYR A 12 14.00 16.97 -22.52
C TYR A 12 13.52 15.58 -22.08
N SER A 13 14.30 14.54 -22.39
CA SER A 13 14.10 13.20 -21.82
C SER A 13 15.32 12.87 -20.98
N ILE A 14 15.19 12.94 -19.65
CA ILE A 14 16.26 12.49 -18.76
C ILE A 14 16.43 10.98 -19.00
N PRO A 15 17.64 10.52 -19.42
CA PRO A 15 17.92 9.11 -19.61
C PRO A 15 17.51 8.30 -18.38
N ARG A 16 16.91 7.12 -18.58
CA ARG A 16 16.45 6.24 -17.49
C ARG A 16 17.56 5.94 -16.46
N SER A 17 18.83 5.96 -16.88
CA SER A 17 20.01 5.82 -16.02
C SER A 17 20.17 6.97 -15.02
N GLN A 18 19.84 8.20 -15.40
CA GLN A 18 19.91 9.40 -14.57
C GLN A 18 18.63 9.62 -13.74
N ASN A 19 17.48 9.10 -14.20
CA ASN A 19 16.21 9.17 -13.48
C ASN A 19 16.08 8.13 -12.35
N LYS A 20 17.09 7.27 -12.11
CA LYS A 20 17.00 6.19 -11.09
C LYS A 20 16.78 6.72 -9.68
N ILE A 21 17.45 7.82 -9.32
CA ILE A 21 17.35 8.39 -7.97
C ILE A 21 15.97 9.04 -7.78
N ALA A 22 15.51 9.83 -8.74
CA ALA A 22 14.18 10.44 -8.68
C ALA A 22 13.05 9.40 -8.74
N ASP A 23 13.18 8.33 -9.55
CA ASP A 23 12.25 7.19 -9.56
C ASP A 23 12.23 6.46 -8.20
N ALA A 24 13.40 6.19 -7.61
CA ALA A 24 13.50 5.57 -6.28
C ALA A 24 12.88 6.45 -5.19
N LEU A 25 13.14 7.77 -5.20
CA LEU A 25 12.56 8.72 -4.25
C LEU A 25 11.05 8.87 -4.44
N SER A 26 10.56 8.88 -5.68
CA SER A 26 9.12 8.92 -5.97
C SER A 26 8.42 7.66 -5.45
N ARG A 27 8.99 6.47 -5.69
CA ARG A 27 8.49 5.21 -5.14
C ARG A 27 8.51 5.19 -3.61
N LEU A 28 9.56 5.73 -2.98
CA LEU A 28 9.67 5.82 -1.53
C LEU A 28 8.62 6.77 -0.93
N SER A 29 8.34 7.91 -1.58
CA SER A 29 7.27 8.82 -1.18
C SER A 29 5.91 8.11 -1.21
N ILE A 30 5.62 7.36 -2.28
CA ILE A 30 4.40 6.57 -2.40
C ILE A 30 4.26 5.56 -1.25
N VAL A 31 5.35 4.85 -0.89
CA VAL A 31 5.33 3.90 0.24
C VAL A 31 5.01 4.57 1.57
N LYS A 32 5.53 5.79 1.80
CA LYS A 32 5.24 6.56 3.01
C LYS A 32 3.80 7.09 3.03
N ASP A 33 3.27 7.48 1.88
CA ASP A 33 1.93 8.04 1.71
C ASP A 33 0.82 6.98 1.66
N GLN A 34 1.17 5.69 1.65
CA GLN A 34 0.22 4.57 1.69
C GLN A 34 -0.45 4.34 3.05
N LYS A 35 -0.06 5.08 4.11
CA LYS A 35 -0.75 4.95 5.39
C LYS A 35 -2.14 5.58 5.31
N LEU A 36 -3.18 4.76 5.40
CA LEU A 36 -4.56 5.24 5.53
C LEU A 36 -4.72 6.04 6.82
N LYS A 37 -5.46 7.15 6.78
CA LYS A 37 -5.77 7.93 7.98
C LYS A 37 -6.69 7.12 8.90
N GLU A 38 -6.33 7.04 10.18
CA GLU A 38 -7.08 6.27 11.18
C GLU A 38 -8.56 6.67 11.27
N LYS A 39 -8.89 7.97 11.13
CA LYS A 39 -10.28 8.44 11.09
C LYS A 39 -11.08 7.82 9.93
N ILE A 40 -10.46 7.64 8.76
CA ILE A 40 -11.12 7.02 7.60
C ILE A 40 -11.31 5.52 7.86
N PHE A 41 -10.31 4.86 8.43
CA PHE A 41 -10.42 3.46 8.85
C PHE A 41 -11.57 3.25 9.84
N GLN A 42 -11.62 4.05 10.92
CA GLN A 42 -12.67 3.98 11.93
C GLN A 42 -14.05 4.25 11.33
N GLN A 43 -14.20 5.30 10.51
CA GLN A 43 -15.45 5.60 9.82
C GLN A 43 -15.90 4.47 8.89
N THR A 44 -14.96 3.84 8.17
CA THR A 44 -15.24 2.70 7.29
C THR A 44 -15.72 1.50 8.10
N CYS A 45 -15.04 1.18 9.20
CA CYS A 45 -15.43 0.09 10.09
C CYS A 45 -16.83 0.30 10.66
N LEU A 46 -17.14 1.52 11.11
CA LEU A 46 -18.47 1.87 11.62
C LEU A 46 -19.55 1.76 10.53
N LYS A 47 -19.31 2.40 9.36
CA LYS A 47 -20.29 2.47 8.28
C LYS A 47 -20.59 1.12 7.63
N MET A 48 -19.59 0.24 7.58
CA MET A 48 -19.72 -1.10 7.00
C MET A 48 -19.93 -2.19 8.06
N ASN A 49 -20.07 -1.83 9.34
CA ASN A 49 -20.16 -2.77 10.47
C ASN A 49 -19.04 -3.83 10.48
N LEU A 50 -17.81 -3.40 10.12
CA LEU A 50 -16.62 -4.26 10.13
C LEU A 50 -15.98 -4.23 11.52
N LYS A 51 -15.47 -5.37 11.96
CA LYS A 51 -14.69 -5.51 13.19
C LYS A 51 -13.38 -6.27 12.90
N PRO A 52 -12.48 -5.72 12.07
CA PRO A 52 -11.24 -6.40 11.76
C PRO A 52 -10.36 -6.50 13.00
N THR A 53 -9.71 -7.64 13.19
CA THR A 53 -8.83 -7.91 14.35
C THR A 53 -7.36 -8.04 13.96
N ILE A 54 -7.07 -8.09 12.66
CA ILE A 54 -5.72 -8.20 12.10
C ILE A 54 -5.57 -7.38 10.82
N ASP A 55 -4.42 -6.75 10.60
CA ASP A 55 -4.07 -6.04 9.36
C ASP A 55 -3.06 -6.85 8.53
N LEU A 56 -3.42 -7.28 7.31
CA LEU A 56 -2.66 -8.30 6.57
C LEU A 56 -1.49 -7.78 5.72
N PHE A 57 -1.43 -6.47 5.45
CA PHE A 57 -0.44 -5.91 4.52
C PHE A 57 0.18 -4.63 5.07
N SER A 58 0.63 -4.69 6.33
CA SER A 58 1.14 -3.54 7.04
C SER A 58 2.54 -3.76 7.60
N GLN A 59 3.21 -2.66 7.90
CA GLN A 59 4.44 -2.56 8.66
C GLN A 59 4.17 -1.83 9.98
N ASN A 60 5.19 -1.76 10.83
CA ASN A 60 5.12 -1.15 12.16
C ASN A 60 4.81 0.35 12.19
N PHE A 61 5.04 1.08 11.10
CA PHE A 61 4.78 2.52 11.03
C PHE A 61 3.43 2.87 10.39
N ASN A 62 2.82 1.94 9.64
CA ASN A 62 1.57 2.16 8.92
C ASN A 62 0.41 1.26 9.36
N ASN A 63 0.58 0.44 10.42
CA ASN A 63 -0.48 -0.42 10.94
C ASN A 63 -1.63 0.39 11.54
N LEU A 64 -2.84 -0.08 11.27
CA LEU A 64 -4.09 0.45 11.85
C LEU A 64 -4.59 -0.41 13.00
N LEU A 65 -4.07 -1.63 13.12
CA LEU A 65 -4.41 -2.59 14.16
C LEU A 65 -3.14 -3.01 14.91
N PRO A 66 -3.23 -3.31 16.22
CA PRO A 66 -2.08 -3.77 16.99
C PRO A 66 -1.51 -5.10 16.48
N ARG A 67 -2.37 -5.98 15.93
CA ARG A 67 -1.98 -7.24 15.32
C ARG A 67 -1.92 -7.04 13.80
N PHE A 68 -0.76 -7.30 13.21
CA PHE A 68 -0.57 -7.14 11.78
C PHE A 68 0.43 -8.15 11.23
N MET A 69 0.34 -8.42 9.94
CA MET A 69 1.30 -9.17 9.15
C MET A 69 1.99 -8.24 8.17
N SER A 70 3.26 -8.50 7.93
CA SER A 70 4.08 -7.72 7.00
C SER A 70 4.55 -8.56 5.83
N THR A 71 4.83 -7.91 4.70
CA THR A 71 5.43 -8.56 3.52
C THR A 71 6.92 -8.83 3.71
N ILE A 72 7.59 -8.02 4.54
CA ILE A 72 9.00 -8.18 4.90
C ILE A 72 9.14 -8.25 6.42
N ARG A 73 10.14 -8.98 6.89
CA ARG A 73 10.45 -9.07 8.32
C ARG A 73 10.82 -7.70 8.89
N GLY A 74 10.28 -7.38 10.06
CA GLY A 74 10.44 -6.11 10.74
C GLY A 74 10.37 -6.27 12.26
N HIS A 75 9.54 -5.44 12.90
CA HIS A 75 9.29 -5.50 14.33
C HIS A 75 7.79 -5.39 14.63
N GLY A 76 7.28 -6.28 15.49
CA GLY A 76 5.90 -6.25 15.98
C GLY A 76 4.89 -6.98 15.08
N GLU A 77 5.29 -7.44 13.90
CA GLU A 77 4.43 -8.31 13.09
C GLU A 77 4.20 -9.66 13.78
N ILE A 78 3.00 -10.21 13.66
CA ILE A 78 2.68 -11.54 14.19
C ILE A 78 3.13 -12.66 13.26
N ALA A 79 3.30 -12.34 11.98
CA ALA A 79 3.79 -13.23 10.94
C ALA A 79 4.28 -12.40 9.74
N ILE A 80 5.16 -13.01 8.96
CA ILE A 80 5.55 -12.50 7.65
C ILE A 80 4.80 -13.26 6.55
N ASP A 81 4.70 -12.63 5.38
CA ASP A 81 4.14 -13.22 4.16
C ASP A 81 2.67 -13.65 4.33
N ALA A 82 1.78 -12.67 4.35
CA ALA A 82 0.35 -12.89 4.51
C ALA A 82 -0.26 -13.80 3.44
N PHE A 83 0.36 -13.96 2.26
CA PHE A 83 -0.12 -14.87 1.23
C PHE A 83 0.04 -16.35 1.60
N ASN A 84 1.04 -16.67 2.41
CA ASN A 84 1.25 -18.03 2.91
C ASN A 84 0.50 -18.32 4.22
N GLN A 85 -0.15 -17.31 4.81
CA GLN A 85 -0.94 -17.46 6.03
C GLN A 85 -2.42 -17.79 5.76
N THR A 86 -3.09 -18.37 6.75
CA THR A 86 -4.53 -18.65 6.69
C THR A 86 -5.34 -17.42 7.10
N TRP A 87 -6.22 -16.93 6.22
CA TRP A 87 -7.06 -15.74 6.48
C TRP A 87 -8.39 -16.05 7.19
N LYS A 88 -8.77 -17.32 7.29
CA LYS A 88 -10.11 -17.74 7.75
C LYS A 88 -10.32 -17.71 9.26
N LYS A 89 -9.27 -17.48 10.06
CA LYS A 89 -9.34 -17.61 11.53
C LYS A 89 -9.97 -16.40 12.21
N GLU A 90 -9.84 -15.22 11.62
CA GLU A 90 -10.32 -13.97 12.18
C GLU A 90 -10.52 -12.93 11.06
N PRO A 91 -11.40 -11.93 11.23
CA PRO A 91 -11.71 -10.96 10.18
C PRO A 91 -10.51 -10.04 9.90
N PRO A 92 -9.96 -10.03 8.68
CA PRO A 92 -8.83 -9.18 8.35
C PRO A 92 -9.25 -7.80 7.85
N TRP A 93 -8.40 -6.81 8.11
CA TRP A 93 -8.30 -5.59 7.32
C TRP A 93 -7.28 -5.81 6.20
N ILE A 94 -7.68 -5.52 4.96
CA ILE A 94 -6.85 -5.74 3.77
C ILE A 94 -6.70 -4.40 3.05
N HIS A 95 -5.59 -3.72 3.31
CA HIS A 95 -5.17 -2.52 2.58
C HIS A 95 -3.88 -2.80 1.82
N THR A 96 -4.04 -3.30 0.60
CA THR A 96 -2.93 -3.84 -0.19
C THR A 96 -2.33 -2.80 -1.12
N PRO A 97 -1.00 -2.82 -1.34
CA PRO A 97 -0.39 -2.12 -2.45
C PRO A 97 -1.05 -2.55 -3.77
N ILE A 98 -1.31 -1.59 -4.65
CA ILE A 98 -1.97 -1.82 -5.97
C ILE A 98 -1.36 -3.00 -6.75
N PRO A 99 -0.01 -3.19 -6.80
CA PRO A 99 0.57 -4.32 -7.51
C PRO A 99 0.17 -5.70 -6.99
N LEU A 100 -0.23 -5.81 -5.72
CA LEU A 100 -0.60 -7.07 -5.05
C LEU A 100 -2.10 -7.35 -5.11
N LEU A 101 -2.92 -6.40 -5.57
CA LEU A 101 -4.37 -6.53 -5.62
C LEU A 101 -4.84 -7.78 -6.39
N PRO A 102 -4.27 -8.15 -7.55
CA PRO A 102 -4.70 -9.35 -8.27
C PRO A 102 -4.50 -10.64 -7.47
N ASP A 103 -3.40 -10.75 -6.72
CA ASP A 103 -3.09 -11.96 -5.97
C ASP A 103 -3.90 -12.05 -4.67
N VAL A 104 -4.24 -10.90 -4.09
CA VAL A 104 -5.14 -10.80 -2.94
C VAL A 104 -6.52 -11.32 -3.30
N LEU A 105 -7.06 -10.90 -4.44
CA LEU A 105 -8.38 -11.32 -4.93
C LEU A 105 -8.44 -12.81 -5.26
N LYS A 106 -7.33 -13.42 -5.69
CA LYS A 106 -7.28 -14.88 -5.94
C LYS A 106 -7.29 -15.69 -4.65
N LYS A 107 -6.80 -15.13 -3.54
CA LYS A 107 -6.66 -15.81 -2.25
C LYS A 107 -7.90 -15.65 -1.36
N SER A 108 -8.57 -14.49 -1.45
CA SER A 108 -9.75 -14.14 -0.65
C SER A 108 -10.93 -15.06 -0.90
#